data_AF-A0A1Q3HTH0-F1
#
_entry.id   AF-A0A1Q3HTH0-F1
#
_cell.length_a   1.000
_cell.length_b   1.000
_cell.length_c   1.000
_cell.angle_alpha   90.00
_cell.angle_beta   90.00
_cell.angle_gamma   90.00
#
_symmetry.space_group_name_H-M   'P 1'
#
loop_
_entity.id
_entity.type
_entity.pdbx_description
1 polymer ?
#
loop_
_entity_poly.entity_id
_entity_poly.type
_entity_poly.pdbx_seq_one_letter_code
_entity_poly.pdbx_strand_id
1 'polypeptide(L)'
;MSDSQMDWDPIWALAKRVLEQGEPLELTDETCALLLRSAREVAISDADAENSLRSLSTATTLLQEVRRRIHDGSWRLSRARDRAYELRDAGDLDGAQQLMRDVLAVEVVPFYRQQAEIALEKLAGLAEVRATGRLDPNLHDRQQLAVLLQRTEQGHALELTDDLRALLRRTAPTAAIGEAEAEEALKSPEGVEALMGMILSRFQKAQRRFLRAMYRMTSLRDSGDLEGARQQMRDVLAVENVPQYRRMAEEVLGGLDSPPPES
;
A
#
# COMPACT_ATOMS: atom_id res chain seq x y z
N MET A 1 20.78 -9.50 -1.15
CA MET A 1 20.43 -9.69 0.27
C MET A 1 19.07 -10.36 0.26
N SER A 2 18.93 -11.55 0.82
CA SER A 2 17.66 -12.28 0.79
C SER A 2 16.65 -11.57 1.70
N ASP A 3 15.59 -11.04 1.10
CA ASP A 3 14.37 -10.68 1.84
C ASP A 3 13.83 -11.96 2.49
N SER A 4 14.16 -12.17 3.76
CA SER A 4 13.38 -13.07 4.61
C SER A 4 12.06 -12.37 4.91
N GLN A 5 11.18 -12.35 3.91
CA GLN A 5 9.79 -11.98 4.10
C GLN A 5 9.23 -12.92 5.17
N MET A 6 8.79 -12.36 6.30
CA MET A 6 8.24 -13.12 7.43
C MET A 6 7.10 -14.01 6.91
N ASP A 7 7.32 -15.31 6.91
CA ASP A 7 6.34 -16.28 6.44
C ASP A 7 5.51 -16.78 7.62
N TRP A 8 4.31 -16.21 7.74
CA TRP A 8 3.33 -16.60 8.76
C TRP A 8 2.32 -17.64 8.27
N ASP A 9 2.37 -18.06 7.00
CA ASP A 9 1.41 -19.02 6.46
C ASP A 9 1.41 -20.34 7.23
N PRO A 10 2.57 -20.90 7.65
CA PRO A 10 2.59 -22.12 8.46
C PRO A 10 1.88 -21.98 9.80
N ILE A 11 2.07 -20.86 10.51
CA ILE A 11 1.43 -20.65 11.81
C ILE A 11 -0.07 -20.36 11.66
N TRP A 12 -0.48 -19.66 10.59
CA TRP A 12 -1.89 -19.49 10.24
C TRP A 12 -2.58 -20.82 9.92
N ALA A 13 -1.93 -21.67 9.13
CA ALA A 13 -2.46 -22.99 8.80
C ALA A 13 -2.63 -23.86 10.05
N LEU A 14 -1.63 -23.89 10.94
CA LEU A 14 -1.72 -24.59 12.22
C LEU A 14 -2.85 -24.03 13.09
N ALA A 15 -2.92 -22.71 13.23
CA ALA A 15 -3.94 -22.08 14.06
C ALA A 15 -5.36 -22.31 13.53
N LYS A 16 -5.55 -22.34 12.20
CA LYS A 16 -6.82 -22.70 11.57
C LYS A 16 -7.23 -24.14 11.92
N ARG A 17 -6.32 -25.10 11.75
CA ARG A 17 -6.58 -26.52 12.08
C ARG A 17 -6.95 -26.72 13.54
N VAL A 18 -6.16 -26.16 14.45
CA VAL A 18 -6.34 -26.40 15.89
C VAL A 18 -7.50 -25.57 16.46
N LEU A 19 -7.59 -24.28 16.13
CA LEU A 19 -8.53 -23.36 16.80
C LEU A 19 -9.89 -23.26 16.10
N GLU A 20 -9.96 -23.50 14.80
CA GLU A 20 -11.21 -23.39 14.03
C GLU A 20 -11.79 -24.76 13.66
N GLN A 21 -10.93 -25.71 13.29
CA GLN A 21 -11.35 -27.06 12.87
C GLN A 21 -11.36 -28.07 14.03
N GLY A 22 -10.82 -27.69 15.20
CA GLY A 22 -10.82 -28.52 16.41
C GLY A 22 -9.87 -29.70 16.37
N GLU A 23 -8.88 -29.70 15.47
CA GLU A 23 -7.85 -30.73 15.47
C GLU A 23 -6.99 -30.66 16.74
N PRO A 24 -6.59 -31.80 17.32
CA PRO A 24 -5.70 -31.81 18.46
C PRO A 24 -4.34 -31.21 18.06
N LEU A 25 -3.82 -30.30 18.88
CA LEU A 25 -2.44 -29.82 18.73
C LEU A 25 -1.47 -30.96 19.08
N GLU A 26 -0.52 -31.25 18.20
CA GLU A 26 0.53 -32.23 18.47
C GLU A 26 1.86 -31.52 18.72
N LEU A 27 2.44 -31.72 19.90
CA LEU A 27 3.73 -31.14 20.30
C LEU A 27 4.90 -31.96 19.77
N THR A 28 4.98 -32.06 18.44
CA THR A 28 6.17 -32.60 17.76
C THR A 28 7.30 -31.58 17.79
N ASP A 29 8.53 -32.03 17.54
CA ASP A 29 9.70 -31.13 17.46
C ASP A 29 9.48 -30.01 16.43
N GLU A 30 8.82 -30.33 15.31
CA GLU A 30 8.49 -29.36 14.25
C GLU A 30 7.46 -28.32 14.73
N THR A 31 6.37 -28.75 15.36
CA THR A 31 5.35 -27.83 15.90
C THR A 31 5.92 -26.94 16.99
N CYS A 32 6.74 -27.50 17.89
CA CYS A 32 7.43 -26.75 18.93
C CYS A 32 8.38 -25.70 18.33
N ALA A 33 9.18 -26.08 17.32
CA ALA A 33 10.07 -25.15 16.62
C ALA A 33 9.30 -24.03 15.91
N LEU A 34 8.17 -24.35 15.27
CA LEU A 34 7.27 -23.38 14.64
C LEU A 34 6.71 -22.39 15.67
N LEU A 35 6.21 -22.88 16.80
CA LEU A 35 5.65 -22.05 17.87
C LEU A 35 6.71 -21.14 18.50
N LEU A 36 7.91 -21.64 18.80
CA LEU A 36 9.01 -20.82 19.34
C LEU A 36 9.42 -19.72 18.36
N ARG A 37 9.60 -20.06 17.08
CA ARG A 37 9.96 -19.08 16.04
C ARG A 37 8.89 -17.99 15.94
N SER A 38 7.63 -18.39 15.81
CA SER A 38 6.51 -17.45 15.65
C SER A 38 6.31 -16.58 16.90
N ALA A 39 6.52 -17.13 18.09
CA ALA A 39 6.47 -16.41 19.36
C ALA A 39 7.49 -15.25 19.39
N ARG A 40 8.74 -15.53 18.98
CA ARG A 40 9.80 -14.52 18.89
C ARG A 40 9.44 -13.41 17.89
N GLU A 41 8.89 -13.78 16.73
CA GLU A 41 8.47 -12.84 15.69
C GLU A 41 7.37 -11.88 16.16
N VAL A 42 6.56 -12.28 17.14
CA VAL A 42 5.49 -11.44 17.73
C VAL A 42 5.86 -10.87 19.11
N ALA A 43 7.15 -10.83 19.43
CA ALA A 43 7.69 -10.32 20.70
C ALA A 43 7.12 -11.01 21.95
N ILE A 44 6.98 -12.32 21.90
CA ILE A 44 6.86 -13.17 23.09
C ILE A 44 8.27 -13.66 23.42
N SER A 45 8.65 -13.61 24.70
CA SER A 45 10.00 -14.00 25.12
C SER A 45 10.23 -15.50 24.91
N ASP A 46 11.47 -15.88 24.60
CA ASP A 46 11.85 -17.29 24.45
C ASP A 46 11.51 -18.08 25.75
N ALA A 47 11.72 -17.49 26.92
CA ALA A 47 11.40 -18.11 28.21
C ALA A 47 9.89 -18.37 28.40
N ASP A 48 9.03 -17.40 28.04
CA ASP A 48 7.57 -17.57 28.13
C ASP A 48 7.06 -18.60 27.12
N ALA A 49 7.65 -18.59 25.92
CA ALA A 49 7.32 -19.55 24.86
C ALA A 49 7.71 -20.97 25.26
N GLU A 50 8.95 -21.19 25.72
CA GLU A 50 9.43 -22.49 26.22
C GLU A 50 8.60 -22.99 27.41
N ASN A 51 8.25 -22.11 28.35
CA ASN A 51 7.39 -22.47 29.47
C ASN A 51 5.99 -22.89 28.99
N SER A 52 5.46 -22.23 27.96
CA SER A 52 4.15 -22.55 27.38
C SER A 52 4.15 -23.90 26.65
N LEU A 53 5.28 -24.39 26.16
CA LEU A 53 5.39 -25.69 25.50
C LEU A 53 5.42 -26.89 26.46
N ARG A 54 5.40 -26.66 27.79
CA ARG A 54 5.41 -27.73 28.80
C ARG A 54 4.12 -28.55 28.87
N SER A 55 3.03 -28.04 28.33
CA SER A 55 1.75 -28.74 28.30
C SER A 55 0.93 -28.37 27.08
N LEU A 56 0.04 -29.27 26.68
CA LEU A 56 -0.83 -29.07 25.53
C LEU A 56 -1.75 -27.84 25.67
N SER A 57 -2.29 -27.62 26.88
CA SER A 57 -3.18 -26.49 27.15
C SER A 57 -2.43 -25.16 27.02
N THR A 58 -1.25 -25.05 27.65
CA THR A 58 -0.43 -23.83 27.58
C THR A 58 0.13 -23.58 26.18
N ALA A 59 0.45 -24.63 25.41
CA ALA A 59 0.90 -24.50 24.03
C ALA A 59 -0.24 -24.02 23.11
N THR A 60 -1.46 -24.48 23.35
CA THR A 60 -2.66 -23.98 22.66
C THR A 60 -2.89 -22.49 22.97
N THR A 61 -2.69 -22.05 24.23
CA THR A 61 -2.75 -20.63 24.59
C THR A 61 -1.68 -19.81 23.88
N LEU A 62 -0.45 -20.32 23.75
CA LEU A 62 0.62 -19.67 22.99
C LEU A 62 0.22 -19.49 21.51
N LEU A 63 -0.31 -20.54 20.88
CA LEU A 63 -0.80 -20.50 19.49
C LEU A 63 -1.89 -19.43 19.31
N GLN A 64 -2.84 -19.35 20.24
CA GLN A 64 -3.89 -18.32 20.24
C GLN A 64 -3.30 -16.92 20.32
N GLU A 65 -2.37 -16.69 21.25
CA GLU A 65 -1.75 -15.38 21.45
C GLU A 65 -0.91 -14.95 20.24
N VAL A 66 -0.15 -15.87 19.65
CA VAL A 66 0.61 -15.60 18.41
C VAL A 66 -0.33 -15.20 17.28
N ARG A 67 -1.39 -15.99 17.01
CA ARG A 67 -2.39 -15.66 15.99
C ARG A 67 -3.04 -14.30 16.27
N ARG A 68 -3.42 -14.04 17.51
CA ARG A 68 -4.05 -12.79 17.92
C ARG A 68 -3.15 -11.59 17.66
N ARG A 69 -1.87 -11.64 18.05
CA ARG A 69 -0.92 -10.54 17.82
C ARG A 69 -0.70 -10.25 16.34
N ILE A 70 -0.58 -11.29 15.50
CA ILE A 70 -0.47 -11.14 14.05
C ILE A 70 -1.75 -10.48 13.50
N HIS A 71 -2.93 -11.00 13.85
CA HIS A 71 -4.19 -10.46 13.37
C HIS A 71 -4.41 -9.00 13.79
N ASP A 72 -4.30 -8.72 15.09
CA ASP A 72 -4.54 -7.40 15.66
C ASP A 72 -3.55 -6.37 15.12
N GLY A 73 -2.28 -6.73 14.98
CA GLY A 73 -1.25 -5.85 14.45
C GLY A 73 -1.44 -5.54 12.97
N SER A 74 -1.76 -6.55 12.15
CA SER A 74 -2.11 -6.37 10.73
C SER A 74 -3.30 -5.43 10.57
N TRP A 75 -4.36 -5.68 11.32
CA TRP A 75 -5.60 -4.90 11.25
C TRP A 75 -5.38 -3.46 11.70
N ARG A 76 -4.70 -3.26 12.83
CA ARG A 76 -4.38 -1.93 13.38
C ARG A 76 -3.56 -1.11 12.39
N LEU A 77 -2.46 -1.69 11.88
CA LEU A 77 -1.59 -1.00 10.94
C LEU A 77 -2.31 -0.65 9.64
N SER A 78 -3.05 -1.60 9.07
CA SER A 78 -3.77 -1.39 7.79
C SER A 78 -4.79 -0.26 7.93
N ARG A 79 -5.63 -0.32 8.97
CA ARG A 79 -6.65 0.70 9.24
C ARG A 79 -6.03 2.08 9.47
N ALA A 80 -4.96 2.16 10.25
CA ALA A 80 -4.28 3.42 10.53
C ALA A 80 -3.63 4.01 9.26
N ARG A 81 -3.04 3.16 8.41
CA ARG A 81 -2.43 3.59 7.14
C ARG A 81 -3.48 4.10 6.15
N ASP A 82 -4.60 3.41 6.00
CA ASP A 82 -5.68 3.86 5.13
C ASP A 82 -6.18 5.24 5.56
N ARG A 83 -6.41 5.44 6.85
CA ARG A 83 -6.83 6.74 7.38
C ARG A 83 -5.74 7.82 7.26
N ALA A 84 -4.47 7.47 7.47
CA ALA A 84 -3.36 8.40 7.28
C ALA A 84 -3.22 8.85 5.82
N TYR A 85 -3.51 7.97 4.85
CA TYR A 85 -3.52 8.33 3.44
C TYR A 85 -4.68 9.27 3.10
N GLU A 86 -5.87 9.05 3.65
CA GLU A 86 -6.98 9.99 3.51
C GLU A 86 -6.63 11.39 4.06
N LEU A 87 -6.01 11.45 5.23
CA LEU A 87 -5.56 12.70 5.84
C LEU A 87 -4.49 13.39 4.99
N ARG A 88 -3.47 12.65 4.54
CA ARG A 88 -2.43 13.16 3.61
C ARG A 88 -3.06 13.76 2.36
N ASP A 89 -4.00 13.04 1.74
CA ASP A 89 -4.65 13.47 0.50
C ASP A 89 -5.56 14.70 0.71
N ALA A 90 -6.08 14.87 1.93
CA ALA A 90 -6.76 16.09 2.38
C ALA A 90 -5.81 17.23 2.82
N GLY A 91 -4.50 17.00 2.83
CA GLY A 91 -3.48 17.96 3.24
C GLY A 91 -3.18 18.00 4.75
N ASP A 92 -3.77 17.11 5.55
CA ASP A 92 -3.49 16.99 6.98
C ASP A 92 -2.35 15.99 7.25
N LEU A 93 -1.11 16.44 6.99
CA LEU A 93 0.09 15.62 7.24
C LEU A 93 0.37 15.41 8.73
N ASP A 94 0.03 16.38 9.59
CA ASP A 94 0.27 16.28 11.03
C ASP A 94 -0.66 15.22 11.64
N GLY A 95 -1.94 15.22 11.28
CA GLY A 95 -2.89 14.19 11.64
C GLY A 95 -2.49 12.81 11.08
N ALA A 96 -2.01 12.74 9.84
CA ALA A 96 -1.51 11.50 9.26
C ALA A 96 -0.31 10.92 10.05
N GLN A 97 0.66 11.78 10.43
CA GLN A 97 1.79 11.37 11.25
C GLN A 97 1.35 10.91 12.65
N GLN A 98 0.39 11.61 13.25
CA GLN A 98 -0.11 11.26 14.58
C GLN A 98 -0.69 9.85 14.62
N LEU A 99 -1.42 9.42 13.59
CA LEU A 99 -1.94 8.05 13.50
C LEU A 99 -0.82 7.00 13.52
N MET A 100 0.32 7.25 12.86
CA MET A 100 1.45 6.32 12.90
C MET A 100 2.14 6.32 14.27
N ARG A 101 2.22 7.47 14.95
CA ARG A 101 2.71 7.55 16.35
C ARG A 101 1.79 6.78 17.30
N ASP A 102 0.48 6.88 17.13
CA ASP A 102 -0.50 6.16 17.95
C ASP A 102 -0.38 4.64 17.77
N VAL A 103 -0.12 4.16 16.55
CA VAL A 103 0.20 2.75 16.29
C VAL A 103 1.47 2.35 17.04
N LEU A 104 2.55 3.14 16.92
CA LEU A 104 3.83 2.85 17.57
C LEU A 104 3.77 2.88 19.10
N ALA A 105 2.82 3.60 19.69
CA ALA A 105 2.62 3.64 21.12
C ALA A 105 2.06 2.32 21.69
N VAL A 106 1.33 1.55 20.90
CA VAL A 106 0.62 0.33 21.37
C VAL A 106 1.13 -0.96 20.71
N GLU A 107 1.74 -0.86 19.53
CA GLU A 107 2.20 -2.03 18.79
C GLU A 107 3.45 -2.64 19.42
N VAL A 108 3.43 -3.95 19.62
CA VAL A 108 4.52 -4.72 20.25
C VAL A 108 5.24 -5.62 19.24
N VAL A 109 4.58 -6.00 18.15
CA VAL A 109 5.15 -6.88 17.12
C VAL A 109 6.19 -6.09 16.30
N PRO A 110 7.48 -6.49 16.32
CA PRO A 110 8.55 -5.72 15.70
C PRO A 110 8.32 -5.41 14.21
N PHE A 111 7.77 -6.37 13.46
CA PHE A 111 7.44 -6.17 12.05
C PHE A 111 6.47 -5.00 11.84
N TYR A 112 5.34 -4.97 12.56
CA TYR A 112 4.35 -3.90 12.38
C TYR A 112 4.85 -2.55 12.88
N ARG A 113 5.68 -2.54 13.94
CA ARG A 113 6.37 -1.32 14.39
C ARG A 113 7.27 -0.75 13.29
N GLN A 114 8.12 -1.59 12.70
CA GLN A 114 9.01 -1.18 11.61
C GLN A 114 8.23 -0.60 10.42
N GLN A 115 7.12 -1.25 10.04
CA GLN A 115 6.27 -0.76 8.95
C GLN A 115 5.59 0.59 9.28
N ALA A 116 5.20 0.81 10.54
CA ALA A 116 4.67 2.10 10.99
C ALA A 116 5.76 3.19 11.05
N GLU A 117 6.99 2.85 11.46
CA GLU A 117 8.15 3.76 11.44
C GLU A 117 8.47 4.22 10.01
N ILE A 118 8.54 3.30 9.05
CA ILE A 118 8.75 3.62 7.62
C ILE A 118 7.63 4.53 7.09
N ALA A 119 6.38 4.27 7.48
CA ALA A 119 5.26 5.12 7.08
C ALA A 119 5.36 6.53 7.70
N LEU A 120 5.75 6.62 8.96
CA LEU A 120 5.96 7.89 9.66
C LEU A 120 7.09 8.71 9.04
N GLU A 121 8.22 8.08 8.72
CA GLU A 121 9.36 8.72 8.04
C GLU A 121 8.95 9.30 6.70
N LYS A 122 8.19 8.55 5.88
CA LYS A 122 7.67 9.04 4.60
C LYS A 122 6.75 10.24 4.76
N LEU A 123 5.87 10.22 5.77
CA LEU A 123 4.96 11.33 6.05
C LEU A 123 5.70 12.57 6.57
N ALA A 124 6.77 12.37 7.35
CA ALA A 124 7.64 13.45 7.82
C ALA A 124 8.41 14.09 6.64
N GLY A 125 9.00 13.27 5.77
CA GLY A 125 9.65 13.75 4.55
C GLY A 125 8.70 14.55 3.66
N LEU A 126 7.47 14.07 3.45
CA LEU A 126 6.46 14.82 2.68
C LEU A 126 6.09 16.17 3.35
N ALA A 127 6.05 16.23 4.68
CA ALA A 127 5.81 17.47 5.40
C ALA A 127 6.99 18.45 5.22
N GLU A 128 8.22 17.95 5.19
CA GLU A 128 9.42 18.76 4.90
C GLU A 128 9.44 19.27 3.46
N VAL A 129 9.12 18.42 2.47
CA VAL A 129 8.96 18.84 1.07
C VAL A 129 7.92 19.95 0.96
N ARG A 130 6.77 19.80 1.62
CA ARG A 130 5.73 20.84 1.65
C ARG A 130 6.22 22.13 2.29
N ALA A 131 6.93 22.05 3.41
CA ALA A 131 7.38 23.21 4.18
C ALA A 131 8.53 23.97 3.52
N THR A 132 9.41 23.27 2.81
CA THR A 132 10.63 23.85 2.22
C THR A 132 10.54 24.07 0.72
N GLY A 133 9.68 23.33 0.02
CA GLY A 133 9.64 23.25 -1.44
C GLY A 133 10.80 22.43 -2.04
N ARG A 134 11.65 21.80 -1.22
CA ARG A 134 12.79 20.99 -1.67
C ARG A 134 12.38 19.54 -1.82
N LEU A 135 12.85 18.88 -2.87
CA LEU A 135 12.56 17.47 -3.13
C LEU A 135 13.38 16.54 -2.23
N ASP A 136 12.79 15.39 -1.93
CA ASP A 136 13.45 14.27 -1.27
C ASP A 136 13.56 13.10 -2.26
N PRO A 137 14.79 12.65 -2.60
CA PRO A 137 14.99 11.57 -3.57
C PRO A 137 14.44 10.21 -3.11
N ASN A 138 14.18 10.02 -1.81
CA ASN A 138 13.65 8.78 -1.25
C ASN A 138 12.12 8.69 -1.29
N LEU A 139 11.44 9.80 -1.61
CA LEU A 139 9.98 9.87 -1.65
C LEU A 139 9.43 9.66 -3.06
N HIS A 140 8.23 9.10 -3.13
CA HIS A 140 7.58 8.86 -4.41
C HIS A 140 7.20 10.18 -5.10
N ASP A 141 7.67 10.37 -6.33
CA ASP A 141 7.45 11.55 -7.18
C ASP A 141 6.03 12.16 -7.11
N ARG A 142 4.99 11.38 -7.40
CA ARG A 142 3.59 11.85 -7.34
C ARG A 142 3.17 12.39 -5.98
N GLN A 143 3.66 11.81 -4.89
CA GLN A 143 3.34 12.30 -3.54
C GLN A 143 4.03 13.65 -3.29
N GLN A 144 5.26 13.81 -3.76
CA GLN A 144 5.97 15.09 -3.72
C GLN A 144 5.23 16.16 -4.52
N LEU A 145 4.79 15.85 -5.76
CA LEU A 145 3.99 16.78 -6.56
C LEU A 145 2.69 17.20 -5.85
N ALA A 146 2.00 16.27 -5.17
CA ALA A 146 0.77 16.58 -4.46
C ALA A 146 1.00 17.57 -3.30
N VAL A 147 2.05 17.36 -2.50
CA VAL A 147 2.34 18.29 -1.39
C VAL A 147 2.93 19.62 -1.86
N LEU A 148 3.64 19.64 -2.99
CA LEU A 148 4.12 20.86 -3.64
C LEU A 148 2.96 21.68 -4.24
N LEU A 149 1.95 21.05 -4.81
CA LEU A 149 0.73 21.73 -5.26
C LEU A 149 -0.04 22.31 -4.06
N GLN A 150 -0.19 21.55 -2.97
CA GLN A 150 -0.80 22.08 -1.74
C GLN A 150 -0.05 23.30 -1.19
N ARG A 151 1.30 23.32 -1.32
CA ARG A 151 2.13 24.47 -0.93
C ARG A 151 1.76 25.72 -1.75
N THR A 152 1.62 25.62 -3.07
CA THR A 152 1.25 26.77 -3.91
C THR A 152 -0.17 27.24 -3.63
N GLU A 153 -1.11 26.32 -3.42
CA GLU A 153 -2.49 26.61 -3.03
C GLU A 153 -2.57 27.35 -1.68
N GLN A 154 -1.60 27.13 -0.78
CA GLN A 154 -1.45 27.86 0.49
C GLN A 154 -0.76 29.23 0.34
N GLY A 155 -0.44 29.64 -0.89
CA GLY A 155 0.19 30.92 -1.20
C GLY A 155 1.71 30.95 -0.96
N HIS A 156 2.34 29.80 -0.73
CA HIS A 156 3.79 29.70 -0.61
C HIS A 156 4.42 29.57 -1.99
N ALA A 157 5.37 30.47 -2.29
CA ALA A 157 6.10 30.43 -3.55
C ALA A 157 6.91 29.13 -3.70
N LEU A 158 7.07 28.74 -4.96
CA LEU A 158 7.77 27.54 -5.37
C LEU A 158 8.92 27.94 -6.28
N GLU A 159 10.15 27.64 -5.85
CA GLU A 159 11.33 27.92 -6.64
C GLU A 159 11.45 26.89 -7.77
N LEU A 160 11.58 27.38 -9.00
CA LEU A 160 11.73 26.52 -10.15
C LEU A 160 13.19 26.05 -10.28
N THR A 161 13.54 25.08 -9.45
CA THR A 161 14.86 24.42 -9.43
C THR A 161 14.98 23.41 -10.57
N ASP A 162 16.21 23.03 -10.90
CA ASP A 162 16.47 22.00 -11.93
C ASP A 162 15.95 20.63 -11.51
N ASP A 163 16.00 20.32 -10.21
CA ASP A 163 15.45 19.07 -9.66
C ASP A 163 13.94 18.98 -9.84
N LEU A 164 13.22 20.09 -9.62
CA LEU A 164 11.78 20.15 -9.86
C LEU A 164 11.43 20.01 -11.35
N ARG A 165 12.19 20.69 -12.23
CA ARG A 165 12.03 20.52 -13.68
C ARG A 165 12.27 19.05 -14.09
N ALA A 166 13.31 18.42 -13.55
CA ALA A 166 13.64 17.02 -13.82
C ALA A 166 12.55 16.06 -13.32
N LEU A 167 11.99 16.32 -12.14
CA LEU A 167 10.86 15.57 -11.59
C LEU A 167 9.64 15.65 -12.52
N LEU A 168 9.29 16.85 -12.97
CA LEU A 168 8.14 17.10 -13.86
C LEU A 168 8.34 16.46 -15.24
N ARG A 169 9.53 16.58 -15.83
CA ARG A 169 9.87 15.89 -17.09
C ARG A 169 9.73 14.38 -17.00
N ARG A 170 10.10 13.79 -15.87
CA ARG A 170 9.97 12.34 -15.64
C ARG A 170 8.53 11.92 -15.39
N THR A 171 7.73 12.74 -14.72
CA THR A 171 6.35 12.39 -14.33
C THR A 171 5.29 12.73 -15.39
N ALA A 172 5.46 13.81 -16.15
CA ALA A 172 4.54 14.21 -17.22
C ALA A 172 4.17 13.07 -18.21
N PRO A 173 5.14 12.33 -18.81
CA PRO A 173 4.80 11.25 -19.74
C PRO A 173 4.06 10.09 -19.07
N THR A 174 4.26 9.88 -17.75
CA THR A 174 3.51 8.88 -16.99
C THR A 174 2.03 9.23 -16.83
N ALA A 175 1.66 10.51 -17.02
CA ALA A 175 0.29 11.00 -17.09
C ALA A 175 -0.20 11.26 -18.54
N ALA A 176 0.52 10.73 -19.54
CA ALA A 176 0.27 10.94 -20.96
C ALA A 176 0.33 12.41 -21.41
N ILE A 177 1.11 13.24 -20.70
CA ILE A 177 1.37 14.64 -21.08
C ILE A 177 2.56 14.64 -22.04
N GLY A 178 2.42 15.34 -23.17
CA GLY A 178 3.46 15.41 -24.19
C GLY A 178 4.66 16.24 -23.75
N GLU A 179 5.84 15.94 -24.29
CA GLU A 179 7.07 16.67 -23.96
C GLU A 179 6.95 18.17 -24.27
N ALA A 180 6.42 18.55 -25.44
CA ALA A 180 6.23 19.96 -25.80
C ALA A 180 5.26 20.69 -24.85
N GLU A 181 4.19 20.01 -24.41
CA GLU A 181 3.23 20.55 -23.43
C GLU A 181 3.90 20.76 -22.07
N ALA A 182 4.72 19.79 -21.63
CA ALA A 182 5.48 19.88 -20.40
C ALA A 182 6.54 21.00 -20.46
N GLU A 183 7.35 21.08 -21.52
CA GLU A 183 8.38 22.11 -21.67
C GLU A 183 7.79 23.53 -21.75
N GLU A 184 6.63 23.70 -22.37
CA GLU A 184 5.93 24.99 -22.36
C GLU A 184 5.54 25.40 -20.94
N ALA A 185 4.96 24.48 -20.17
CA ALA A 185 4.56 24.71 -18.79
C ALA A 185 5.76 25.01 -17.86
N LEU A 186 6.93 24.43 -18.13
CA LEU A 186 8.16 24.65 -17.36
C LEU A 186 8.78 26.05 -17.54
N LYS A 187 8.20 26.93 -18.36
CA LYS A 187 8.71 28.30 -18.58
C LYS A 187 8.30 29.29 -17.48
N SER A 188 7.27 28.99 -16.70
CA SER A 188 6.80 29.86 -15.63
C SER A 188 6.36 29.08 -14.37
N PRO A 189 6.36 29.72 -13.19
CA PRO A 189 5.83 29.11 -11.97
C PRO A 189 4.35 28.70 -12.08
N GLU A 190 3.53 29.52 -12.73
CA GLU A 190 2.10 29.24 -12.93
C GLU A 190 1.89 28.05 -13.87
N GLY A 191 2.74 27.92 -14.89
CA GLY A 191 2.73 26.76 -15.79
C GLY A 191 3.12 25.48 -15.05
N VAL A 192 4.11 25.55 -14.16
CA VAL A 192 4.53 24.43 -13.30
C VAL A 192 3.42 23.98 -12.37
N GLU A 193 2.73 24.92 -11.72
CA GLU A 193 1.56 24.63 -10.89
C GLU A 193 0.45 23.94 -11.70
N ALA A 194 0.12 24.49 -12.87
CA ALA A 194 -0.87 23.92 -13.78
C ALA A 194 -0.47 22.50 -14.24
N LEU A 195 0.81 22.26 -14.52
CA LEU A 195 1.34 20.96 -14.91
C LEU A 195 1.23 19.95 -13.76
N MET A 196 1.59 20.32 -12.53
CA MET A 196 1.40 19.46 -11.35
C MET A 196 -0.06 19.07 -11.17
N GLY A 197 -0.96 20.06 -11.21
CA GLY A 197 -2.41 19.83 -11.12
C GLY A 197 -2.93 18.93 -12.25
N MET A 198 -2.43 19.10 -13.47
CA MET A 198 -2.82 18.27 -14.61
C MET A 198 -2.36 16.82 -14.44
N ILE A 199 -1.09 16.58 -14.05
CA ILE A 199 -0.54 15.25 -13.80
C ILE A 199 -1.41 14.53 -12.76
N LEU A 200 -1.63 15.15 -11.61
CA LEU A 200 -2.40 14.57 -10.51
C LEU A 200 -3.86 14.30 -10.90
N SER A 201 -4.51 15.24 -11.61
CA SER A 201 -5.88 15.11 -12.09
C SER A 201 -6.04 13.95 -13.08
N ARG A 202 -5.11 13.78 -14.02
CA ARG A 202 -5.13 12.68 -15.00
C ARG A 202 -5.02 11.32 -14.30
N PHE A 203 -4.09 11.18 -13.35
CA PHE A 203 -3.98 9.96 -12.53
C PHE A 203 -5.27 9.67 -11.76
N GLN A 204 -5.85 10.66 -11.07
CA GLN A 204 -7.07 10.48 -10.29
C GLN A 204 -8.28 10.09 -11.17
N LYS A 205 -8.41 10.68 -12.37
CA LYS A 205 -9.47 10.35 -13.32
C LYS A 205 -9.30 8.92 -13.87
N ALA A 206 -8.07 8.57 -14.26
CA ALA A 206 -7.74 7.25 -14.78
C ALA A 206 -7.98 6.15 -13.74
N GLN A 207 -7.54 6.37 -12.49
CA GLN A 207 -7.80 5.46 -11.37
C GLN A 207 -9.29 5.22 -11.15
N ARG A 208 -10.08 6.31 -11.05
CA ARG A 208 -11.53 6.21 -10.85
C ARG A 208 -12.22 5.45 -11.98
N ARG A 209 -11.83 5.72 -13.23
CA ARG A 209 -12.35 5.01 -14.41
C ARG A 209 -12.03 3.53 -14.33
N PHE A 210 -10.76 3.18 -14.10
CA PHE A 210 -10.30 1.80 -14.02
C PHE A 210 -11.00 1.04 -12.90
N LEU A 211 -11.03 1.56 -11.67
CA LEU A 211 -11.70 0.90 -10.54
C LEU A 211 -13.19 0.69 -10.79
N ARG A 212 -13.89 1.71 -11.33
CA ARG A 212 -15.31 1.58 -11.67
C ARG A 212 -15.55 0.50 -12.73
N ALA A 213 -14.67 0.40 -13.73
CA ALA A 213 -14.75 -0.64 -14.74
C ALA A 213 -14.46 -2.02 -14.16
N MET A 214 -13.47 -2.14 -13.27
CA MET A 214 -13.15 -3.38 -12.56
C MET A 214 -14.37 -3.89 -11.77
N TYR A 215 -15.02 -3.04 -10.97
CA TYR A 215 -16.22 -3.45 -10.22
C TYR A 215 -17.34 -3.98 -11.14
N ARG A 216 -17.60 -3.29 -12.25
CA ARG A 216 -18.61 -3.74 -13.22
C ARG A 216 -18.22 -5.03 -13.92
N MET A 217 -16.96 -5.14 -14.34
CA MET A 217 -16.41 -6.33 -14.98
C MET A 217 -16.53 -7.55 -14.06
N THR A 218 -16.13 -7.43 -12.79
CA THR A 218 -16.25 -8.51 -11.80
C THR A 218 -17.71 -8.93 -11.63
N SER A 219 -18.64 -7.97 -11.50
CA SER A 219 -20.07 -8.27 -11.41
C SER A 219 -20.61 -9.03 -12.64
N LEU A 220 -20.19 -8.64 -13.85
CA LEU A 220 -20.60 -9.31 -15.09
C LEU A 220 -20.04 -10.73 -15.16
N ARG A 221 -18.75 -10.89 -14.87
CA ARG A 221 -18.09 -12.20 -14.79
C ARG A 221 -18.79 -13.13 -13.81
N ASP A 222 -19.08 -12.64 -12.61
CA ASP A 222 -19.71 -13.44 -11.55
C ASP A 222 -21.17 -13.83 -11.89
N SER A 223 -21.83 -13.05 -12.76
CA SER A 223 -23.13 -13.41 -13.35
C SER A 223 -23.05 -14.32 -14.59
N GLY A 224 -21.84 -14.69 -15.02
CA GLY A 224 -21.61 -15.52 -16.21
C GLY A 224 -21.50 -14.76 -17.54
N ASP A 225 -21.64 -13.44 -17.55
CA ASP A 225 -21.48 -12.60 -18.74
C ASP A 225 -20.01 -12.23 -18.96
N LEU A 226 -19.25 -13.20 -19.47
CA LEU A 226 -17.82 -13.01 -19.77
C LEU A 226 -17.58 -12.01 -20.90
N GLU A 227 -18.46 -11.94 -21.90
CA GLU A 227 -18.27 -11.00 -23.01
C GLU A 227 -18.55 -9.56 -22.58
N GLY A 228 -19.58 -9.34 -21.76
CA GLY A 228 -19.80 -8.05 -21.11
C GLY A 228 -18.61 -7.64 -20.24
N ALA A 229 -18.03 -8.58 -19.48
CA ALA A 229 -16.82 -8.35 -18.69
C ALA A 229 -15.62 -7.92 -19.56
N ARG A 230 -15.38 -8.59 -20.70
CA ARG A 230 -14.35 -8.18 -21.68
C ARG A 230 -14.63 -6.81 -22.27
N GLN A 231 -15.88 -6.54 -22.65
CA GLN A 231 -16.27 -5.28 -23.23
C GLN A 231 -16.00 -4.11 -22.27
N GLN A 232 -16.25 -4.29 -20.96
CA GLN A 232 -15.88 -3.26 -19.97
C GLN A 232 -14.39 -2.90 -20.01
N MET A 233 -13.48 -3.87 -20.20
CA MET A 233 -12.05 -3.58 -20.30
C MET A 233 -11.68 -2.94 -21.64
N ARG A 234 -12.30 -3.37 -22.74
CA ARG A 234 -12.12 -2.72 -24.06
C ARG A 234 -12.58 -1.26 -24.03
N ASP A 235 -13.69 -0.96 -23.36
CA ASP A 235 -14.20 0.40 -23.18
C ASP A 235 -13.20 1.29 -22.41
N VAL A 236 -12.49 0.73 -21.41
CA VAL A 236 -11.40 1.45 -20.73
C VAL A 236 -10.25 1.70 -21.70
N LEU A 237 -9.80 0.68 -22.44
CA LEU A 237 -8.68 0.81 -23.38
C LEU A 237 -8.95 1.77 -24.54
N ALA A 238 -10.22 2.01 -24.88
CA ALA A 238 -10.61 2.97 -25.91
C ALA A 238 -10.40 4.44 -25.49
N VAL A 239 -10.39 4.73 -24.18
CA VAL A 239 -10.33 6.10 -23.65
C VAL A 239 -9.16 6.36 -22.70
N GLU A 240 -8.49 5.30 -22.22
CA GLU A 240 -7.40 5.41 -21.27
C GLU A 240 -6.07 5.66 -21.98
N ASN A 241 -5.46 6.78 -21.64
CA ASN A 241 -4.19 7.23 -22.18
C ASN A 241 -3.07 7.16 -21.14
N VAL A 242 -3.38 7.11 -19.83
CA VAL A 242 -2.38 6.99 -18.77
C VAL A 242 -1.74 5.59 -18.85
N PRO A 243 -0.43 5.48 -19.16
CA PRO A 243 0.19 4.20 -19.50
C PRO A 243 0.01 3.10 -18.45
N GLN A 244 0.07 3.47 -17.16
CA GLN A 244 -0.10 2.51 -16.07
C GLN A 244 -1.49 1.85 -16.09
N TYR A 245 -2.57 2.65 -16.17
CA TYR A 245 -3.94 2.11 -16.12
C TYR A 245 -4.32 1.40 -17.42
N ARG A 246 -3.74 1.83 -18.54
CA ARG A 246 -3.88 1.10 -19.80
C ARG A 246 -3.29 -0.31 -19.69
N ARG A 247 -2.05 -0.43 -19.20
CA ARG A 247 -1.39 -1.73 -18.99
C ARG A 247 -2.19 -2.62 -18.03
N MET A 248 -2.67 -2.06 -16.92
CA MET A 248 -3.51 -2.81 -15.99
C MET A 248 -4.79 -3.33 -16.65
N ALA A 249 -5.42 -2.54 -17.53
CA ALA A 249 -6.61 -2.99 -18.28
C ALA A 249 -6.27 -4.06 -19.34
N GLU A 250 -5.11 -3.97 -19.98
CA GLU A 250 -4.60 -5.01 -20.89
C GLU A 250 -4.34 -6.33 -20.15
N GLU A 251 -3.71 -6.29 -18.97
CA GLU A 251 -3.46 -7.46 -18.12
C GLU A 251 -4.76 -8.13 -17.67
N VAL A 252 -5.73 -7.34 -17.20
CA VAL A 252 -7.04 -7.85 -16.78
C VAL A 252 -7.79 -8.47 -17.96
N LEU A 253 -7.78 -7.82 -19.13
CA LEU A 253 -8.40 -8.36 -20.34
C LEU A 253 -7.77 -9.70 -20.76
N GLY A 254 -6.44 -9.79 -20.74
CA GLY A 254 -5.74 -11.05 -21.03
C GLY A 254 -6.08 -12.17 -20.04
N GLY A 255 -6.32 -11.83 -18.78
CA GLY A 255 -6.81 -12.78 -17.77
C GLY A 255 -8.22 -13.32 -18.05
N LEU A 256 -9.10 -12.52 -18.68
CA LEU A 256 -10.46 -12.93 -19.08
C LEU A 256 -10.48 -13.76 -20.38
N ASP A 257 -9.42 -13.67 -21.17
CA ASP A 257 -9.24 -14.42 -22.41
C ASP A 257 -8.59 -15.80 -22.18
N SER A 258 -8.00 -16.01 -21.01
CA SER A 258 -7.41 -17.30 -20.62
C SER A 258 -8.50 -18.32 -20.25
N PRO A 259 -8.40 -19.59 -20.67
CA PRO A 259 -9.33 -20.62 -20.23
C PRO A 259 -9.24 -20.81 -18.70
N PRO A 260 -10.33 -21.20 -18.02
CA PRO A 260 -10.27 -21.51 -16.59
C PRO A 260 -9.23 -22.62 -16.34
N PRO A 261 -8.48 -22.57 -15.22
CA PRO A 261 -7.52 -23.61 -14.90
C PRO A 261 -8.23 -24.97 -14.82
N GLU A 262 -7.65 -25.99 -15.47
CA GLU A 262 -8.15 -27.36 -15.40
C GLU A 262 -8.20 -27.80 -13.93
N SER A 263 -9.36 -28.32 -13.51
CA SER A 263 -9.62 -28.82 -12.15
C SER A 263 -9.05 -30.21 -11.93
#